data_AF-A0A830CRM6-F1
#
_entry.id   AF-A0A830CRM6-F1
#
_cell.length_a   1.000
_cell.length_b   1.000
_cell.length_c   1.000
_cell.angle_alpha   90.00
_cell.angle_beta   90.00
_cell.angle_gamma   90.00
#
_symmetry.space_group_name_H-M   'P 1'
#
loop_
_entity.id
_entity.type
_entity.pdbx_description
1 polymer ?
#
loop_
_entity_poly.entity_id
_entity_poly.type
_entity_poly.pdbx_seq_one_letter_code
_entity_poly.pdbx_strand_id
1 'polypeptide(L)'
;MSYANTSRGRVVSLKAKLAKNPKGGKTVTEFLHEMRAITDDLALAQNPIFEEDLVVHVITQLADEFNPIVAALRVRETPIAFSELPDILTYFERLMKENDVAHQSLLATANATQKHTFRHQNPD
;
A
#
# COMPACT_ATOMS: atom_id res chain seq x y z
N MET A 1 10.42 -12.88 38.61
CA MET A 1 10.12 -13.56 37.32
C MET A 1 9.08 -12.82 36.44
N SER A 2 8.41 -11.74 36.86
CA SER A 2 7.30 -11.14 36.10
C SER A 2 7.73 -10.23 34.92
N TYR A 3 8.76 -9.39 35.08
CA TYR A 3 9.17 -8.42 34.04
C TYR A 3 9.67 -9.06 32.73
N ALA A 4 10.42 -10.16 32.81
CA ALA A 4 10.96 -10.84 31.64
C ALA A 4 9.86 -11.52 30.79
N ASN A 5 8.78 -11.99 31.42
CA ASN A 5 7.68 -12.66 30.72
C ASN A 5 6.80 -11.65 29.98
N THR A 6 6.51 -10.50 30.61
CA THR A 6 5.79 -9.38 29.97
C THR A 6 6.60 -8.79 28.81
N SER A 7 7.93 -8.66 28.95
CA SER A 7 8.81 -8.17 27.89
C SER A 7 8.82 -9.10 26.67
N ARG A 8 8.98 -10.42 26.87
CA ARG A 8 8.93 -11.41 25.79
C ARG A 8 7.56 -11.43 25.08
N GLY A 9 6.47 -11.39 25.84
CA GLY A 9 5.12 -11.31 25.28
C GLY A 9 4.92 -10.08 24.42
N ARG A 10 5.36 -8.90 24.89
CA ARG A 10 5.30 -7.64 24.13
C ARG A 10 6.05 -7.74 22.80
N VAL A 11 7.28 -8.27 22.80
CA VAL A 11 8.06 -8.44 21.56
C VAL A 11 7.33 -9.33 20.55
N VAL A 12 6.76 -10.45 21.01
CA VAL A 12 5.99 -11.36 20.14
C VAL A 12 4.77 -10.66 19.55
N SER A 13 4.01 -9.93 20.37
CA SER A 13 2.85 -9.16 19.90
C SER A 13 3.23 -8.08 18.88
N LEU A 14 4.33 -7.37 19.10
CA LEU A 14 4.83 -6.35 18.17
C LEU A 14 5.29 -6.96 16.83
N LYS A 15 6.03 -8.07 16.85
CA LYS A 15 6.42 -8.79 15.63
C LYS A 15 5.20 -9.32 14.87
N ALA A 16 4.21 -9.85 15.58
CA ALA A 16 2.95 -10.29 14.96
C ALA A 16 2.19 -9.12 14.34
N LYS A 17 2.16 -7.95 15.00
CA LYS A 17 1.57 -6.72 14.47
C LYS A 17 2.30 -6.27 13.21
N LEU A 18 3.64 -6.20 13.23
CA LEU A 18 4.45 -5.83 12.07
C LEU A 18 4.18 -6.73 10.86
N ALA A 19 4.11 -8.05 11.08
CA ALA A 19 3.89 -9.04 10.03
C ALA A 19 2.45 -9.06 9.48
N LYS A 20 1.48 -8.47 10.18
CA LYS A 20 0.05 -8.47 9.83
C LYS A 20 -0.56 -7.07 9.97
N ASN A 21 0.10 -6.07 9.41
CA ASN A 21 -0.39 -4.70 9.37
C ASN A 21 -0.65 -4.27 7.93
N PRO A 22 -1.75 -4.71 7.27
CA PRO A 22 -2.03 -4.30 5.91
C PRO A 22 -2.20 -2.78 5.80
N LYS A 23 -1.84 -2.20 4.64
CA LYS A 23 -2.20 -0.81 4.31
C LYS A 23 -3.71 -0.62 4.44
N GLY A 24 -4.49 -1.55 3.87
CA GLY A 24 -5.95 -1.49 3.87
C GLY A 24 -6.46 -0.15 3.35
N GLY A 25 -7.48 0.41 4.01
CA GLY A 25 -8.05 1.72 3.66
C GLY A 25 -7.23 2.94 4.13
N LYS A 26 -6.06 2.75 4.75
CA LYS A 26 -5.21 3.85 5.23
C LYS A 26 -4.54 4.56 4.05
N THR A 27 -4.20 5.83 4.25
CA THR A 27 -3.28 6.53 3.34
C THR A 27 -1.89 5.92 3.40
N VAL A 28 -1.08 6.08 2.34
CA VAL A 28 0.33 5.64 2.32
C VAL A 28 1.10 6.20 3.52
N THR A 29 0.93 7.49 3.83
CA THR A 29 1.65 8.15 4.93
C THR A 29 1.28 7.55 6.29
N GLU A 30 -0.01 7.37 6.58
CA GLU A 30 -0.47 6.76 7.84
C GLU A 30 0.07 5.34 7.99
N PHE A 31 -0.01 4.55 6.92
CA PHE A 31 0.49 3.19 6.91
C PHE A 31 2.00 3.12 7.18
N LEU A 32 2.82 3.91 6.47
CA LEU A 32 4.27 3.93 6.67
C LEU A 32 4.64 4.42 8.08
N HIS A 33 3.94 5.42 8.60
CA HIS A 33 4.14 5.91 9.96
C HIS A 33 3.86 4.82 11.00
N GLU A 34 2.77 4.05 10.85
CA GLU A 34 2.47 2.93 11.74
C GLU A 34 3.53 1.83 11.68
N MET A 35 4.01 1.48 10.48
CA MET A 35 5.07 0.49 10.31
C MET A 35 6.34 0.90 11.05
N ARG A 36 6.74 2.17 10.92
CA ARG A 36 7.88 2.74 11.64
C ARG A 36 7.68 2.76 13.15
N ALA A 37 6.50 3.16 13.62
CA ALA A 37 6.20 3.16 15.06
C ALA A 37 6.33 1.76 15.68
N ILE A 38 5.91 0.70 14.97
CA ILE A 38 6.06 -0.67 15.44
C ILE A 38 7.54 -1.08 15.51
N THR A 39 8.37 -0.69 14.52
CA THR A 39 9.81 -0.99 14.54
C THR A 39 10.56 -0.20 15.60
N ASP A 40 10.15 1.03 15.88
CA ASP A 40 10.72 1.85 16.94
C ASP A 40 10.40 1.25 18.32
N ASP A 41 9.15 0.80 18.53
CA ASP A 41 8.75 0.06 19.73
C ASP A 41 9.54 -1.25 19.93
N LEU A 42 9.85 -1.95 18.83
CA LEU A 42 10.70 -3.14 18.83
C LEU A 42 12.15 -2.81 19.18
N ALA A 43 12.70 -1.71 18.65
CA ALA A 43 14.02 -1.22 18.98
C ALA A 43 14.13 -0.83 20.47
N LEU A 44 13.13 -0.15 21.02
CA LEU A 44 13.04 0.17 22.45
C LEU A 44 13.02 -1.11 23.31
N ALA A 45 12.40 -2.19 22.81
CA ALA A 45 12.41 -3.51 23.44
C ALA A 45 13.68 -4.33 23.15
N GLN A 46 14.77 -3.70 22.70
CA GLN A 46 16.06 -4.34 22.36
C GLN A 46 15.94 -5.42 21.27
N ASN A 47 14.97 -5.28 20.37
CA ASN A 47 14.73 -6.17 19.23
C ASN A 47 14.62 -5.35 17.92
N PRO A 48 15.64 -4.56 17.55
CA PRO A 48 15.57 -3.72 16.36
C PRO A 48 15.35 -4.54 15.08
N ILE A 49 14.69 -3.94 14.10
CA ILE A 49 14.46 -4.48 12.76
C ILE A 49 15.38 -3.73 11.79
N PHE A 50 16.05 -4.44 10.90
CA PHE A 50 16.87 -3.81 9.86
C PHE A 50 15.99 -3.06 8.88
N GLU A 51 16.52 -1.98 8.30
CA GLU A 51 15.73 -1.16 7.37
C GLU A 51 15.27 -1.97 6.14
N GLU A 52 16.12 -2.85 5.63
CA GLU A 52 15.78 -3.77 4.52
C GLU A 52 14.60 -4.70 4.87
N ASP A 53 14.56 -5.23 6.09
CA ASP A 53 13.45 -6.07 6.56
C ASP A 53 12.16 -5.25 6.72
N LEU A 54 12.28 -4.01 7.21
CA LEU A 54 11.13 -3.09 7.30
C LEU A 54 10.55 -2.81 5.91
N VAL A 55 11.40 -2.56 4.91
CA VAL A 55 10.97 -2.39 3.51
C VAL A 55 10.23 -3.64 3.02
N VAL A 56 10.76 -4.84 3.28
CA VAL A 56 10.10 -6.10 2.91
C VAL A 56 8.74 -6.23 3.57
N HIS A 57 8.63 -5.89 4.86
CA HIS A 57 7.37 -5.87 5.58
C HIS A 57 6.38 -4.90 4.94
N VAL A 58 6.80 -3.67 4.60
CA VAL A 58 5.93 -2.70 3.92
C VAL A 58 5.41 -3.27 2.60
N ILE A 59 6.30 -3.74 1.72
CA ILE A 59 5.97 -4.25 0.39
C ILE A 59 4.98 -5.43 0.47
N THR A 60 5.15 -6.29 1.48
CA THR A 60 4.30 -7.47 1.71
C THR A 60 2.90 -7.12 2.21
N GLN A 61 2.74 -5.97 2.86
CA GLN A 61 1.48 -5.52 3.45
C GLN A 61 0.72 -4.51 2.56
N LEU A 62 1.23 -4.22 1.36
CA LEU A 62 0.49 -3.46 0.36
C LEU A 62 -0.68 -4.26 -0.19
N ALA A 63 -1.71 -3.56 -0.68
CA ALA A 63 -2.85 -4.18 -1.34
C ALA A 63 -2.46 -4.66 -2.76
N ASP A 64 -3.21 -5.62 -3.31
CA ASP A 64 -2.94 -6.23 -4.62
C ASP A 64 -2.87 -5.20 -5.76
N GLU A 65 -3.54 -4.07 -5.61
CA GLU A 65 -3.50 -2.94 -6.56
C GLU A 65 -2.08 -2.36 -6.73
N PHE A 66 -1.20 -2.54 -5.74
CA PHE A 66 0.22 -2.15 -5.80
C PHE A 66 1.11 -3.22 -6.43
N ASN A 67 0.59 -4.39 -6.83
CA ASN A 67 1.40 -5.46 -7.42
C ASN A 67 2.33 -5.01 -8.57
N PRO A 68 1.93 -4.08 -9.48
CA PRO A 68 2.83 -3.58 -10.52
C PRO A 68 4.08 -2.88 -9.96
N ILE A 69 3.92 -2.01 -8.95
CA ILE A 69 5.07 -1.34 -8.33
C ILE A 69 5.88 -2.30 -7.45
N VAL A 70 5.23 -3.25 -6.78
CA VAL A 70 5.92 -4.32 -6.02
C VAL A 70 6.80 -5.17 -6.94
N ALA A 71 6.32 -5.53 -8.13
CA ALA A 71 7.11 -6.27 -9.10
C ALA A 71 8.34 -5.46 -9.57
N ALA A 72 8.17 -4.17 -9.84
CA ALA A 72 9.27 -3.28 -10.21
C ALA A 72 10.32 -3.15 -9.09
N LEU A 73 9.88 -3.05 -7.83
CA LEU A 73 10.79 -3.01 -6.68
C LEU A 73 11.57 -4.31 -6.49
N ARG A 74 10.98 -5.47 -6.81
CA ARG A 74 11.64 -6.78 -6.70
C ARG A 74 12.76 -7.02 -7.71
N VAL A 75 12.68 -6.40 -8.89
CA VAL A 75 13.71 -6.55 -9.95
C VAL A 75 14.75 -5.43 -9.91
N ARG A 76 14.60 -4.45 -9.03
CA ARG A 76 15.54 -3.34 -8.85
C ARG A 76 16.89 -3.89 -8.33
N GLU A 77 17.98 -3.52 -8.99
CA GLU A 77 19.34 -3.96 -8.60
C GLU A 77 19.85 -3.27 -7.33
N THR A 78 19.40 -2.04 -7.08
CA THR A 78 19.77 -1.26 -5.90
C THR A 78 18.75 -1.45 -4.77
N PRO A 79 19.20 -1.65 -3.52
CA PRO A 79 18.31 -1.64 -2.37
C PRO A 79 17.53 -0.32 -2.30
N ILE A 80 16.25 -0.40 -1.96
CA ILE A 80 15.40 0.76 -1.71
C ILE A 80 15.47 1.14 -0.23
N ALA A 81 15.72 2.42 0.04
CA ALA A 81 15.66 2.95 1.40
C ALA A 81 14.21 3.16 1.83
N PHE A 82 13.94 3.02 3.14
CA PHE A 82 12.59 3.25 3.65
C PHE A 82 12.10 4.68 3.37
N SER A 83 13.02 5.66 3.38
CA SER A 83 12.73 7.06 3.12
C SER A 83 12.25 7.35 1.69
N GLU A 84 12.51 6.47 0.73
CA GLU A 84 12.05 6.60 -0.67
C GLU A 84 10.60 6.12 -0.85
N LEU A 85 10.10 5.25 0.05
CA LEU A 85 8.79 4.62 -0.08
C LEU A 85 7.60 5.60 -0.12
N PRO A 86 7.55 6.68 0.69
CA PRO A 86 6.44 7.63 0.62
C PRO A 86 6.25 8.19 -0.78
N ASP A 87 7.32 8.68 -1.41
CA ASP A 87 7.26 9.33 -2.72
C ASP A 87 6.84 8.34 -3.81
N ILE A 88 7.45 7.15 -3.81
CA ILE A 88 7.17 6.09 -4.79
C ILE A 88 5.72 5.62 -4.69
N LEU A 89 5.24 5.33 -3.48
CA LEU A 89 3.91 4.78 -3.27
C LEU A 89 2.82 5.83 -3.50
N THR A 90 3.02 7.08 -3.07
CA THR A 90 2.08 8.17 -3.32
C THR A 90 2.01 8.54 -4.81
N TYR A 91 3.14 8.55 -5.52
CA TYR A 91 3.15 8.72 -6.97
C TYR A 91 2.33 7.62 -7.65
N PHE A 92 2.52 6.36 -7.26
CA PHE A 92 1.78 5.23 -7.81
C PHE A 92 0.28 5.31 -7.50
N GLU A 93 -0.11 5.67 -6.27
CA GLU A 93 -1.53 5.90 -5.91
C GLU A 93 -2.18 6.97 -6.79
N ARG A 94 -1.45 8.05 -7.10
CA ARG A 94 -1.96 9.09 -7.99
C ARG A 94 -2.15 8.58 -9.41
N LEU A 95 -1.18 7.86 -9.95
CA LEU A 95 -1.26 7.28 -11.29
C LEU A 95 -2.46 6.34 -11.44
N MET A 96 -2.74 5.53 -10.41
CA MET A 96 -3.92 4.66 -10.40
C MET A 96 -5.22 5.46 -10.45
N LYS A 97 -5.34 6.51 -9.63
CA LYS A 97 -6.54 7.37 -9.63
C LYS A 97 -6.77 8.04 -10.98
N GLU A 98 -5.71 8.49 -11.64
CA GLU A 98 -5.79 9.11 -12.97
C GLU A 98 -6.27 8.09 -14.02
N ASN A 99 -5.78 6.86 -13.98
CA ASN A 99 -6.23 5.77 -14.86
C ASN A 99 -7.70 5.40 -14.62
N ASP A 100 -8.13 5.30 -13.36
CA ASP A 100 -9.53 4.99 -13.03
C ASP A 100 -10.49 6.05 -13.56
N VAL A 101 -10.14 7.33 -13.42
CA VAL A 101 -10.93 8.45 -13.96
C VAL A 101 -11.00 8.38 -15.50
N ALA A 102 -9.88 8.09 -16.16
CA ALA A 102 -9.86 7.94 -17.62
C ALA A 102 -10.76 6.77 -18.08
N HIS A 103 -10.71 5.63 -17.39
CA HIS A 103 -11.56 4.48 -17.68
C HIS A 103 -13.05 4.80 -17.50
N GLN A 104 -13.43 5.51 -16.43
CA GLN A 104 -14.81 5.91 -16.18
C GLN A 104 -15.33 6.88 -17.25
N SER A 105 -14.50 7.83 -17.69
CA SER A 105 -14.85 8.82 -18.73
C SER A 105 -15.14 8.16 -20.09
N LEU A 106 -14.34 7.15 -20.47
CA LEU A 106 -14.56 6.36 -21.68
C LEU A 106 -15.92 5.65 -21.67
N LEU A 107 -16.28 5.04 -20.54
CA LEU A 107 -17.57 4.34 -20.39
C LEU A 107 -18.76 5.30 -20.46
N ALA A 108 -18.65 6.50 -19.86
CA ALA A 108 -19.70 7.51 -19.93
C ALA A 108 -19.94 8.00 -21.38
N THR A 109 -18.88 8.21 -22.15
CA THR A 109 -18.94 8.68 -23.54
C THR A 109 -19.50 7.62 -24.49
N ALA A 110 -19.16 6.35 -24.28
CA ALA A 110 -19.69 5.23 -25.06
C ALA A 110 -21.21 5.08 -24.88
N ASN A 111 -21.70 5.17 -23.63
CA ASN A 111 -23.12 5.09 -23.31
C ASN A 111 -23.92 6.27 -23.89
N ALA A 112 -23.35 7.48 -23.91
CA ALA A 112 -24.01 8.65 -24.49
C ALA A 112 -24.24 8.51 -26.01
N THR A 113 -23.26 7.96 -26.72
CA THR A 113 -23.33 7.76 -28.19
C THR A 113 -24.39 6.71 -28.57
N GLN A 114 -24.47 5.59 -27.84
CA GLN A 114 -25.49 4.57 -28.10
C GLN A 114 -26.91 5.08 -27.84
N LYS A 115 -27.12 5.90 -26.80
CA LYS A 115 -28.46 6.42 -26.50
C LYS A 115 -28.99 7.39 -27.56
N HIS A 116 -28.10 8.08 -28.27
CA HIS A 116 -28.47 9.02 -29.32
C HIS A 116 -28.88 8.34 -30.63
N THR A 117 -28.31 7.17 -30.95
CA THR A 117 -28.66 6.43 -32.18
C THR A 117 -30.03 5.73 -32.09
N PHE A 118 -30.48 5.29 -30.91
CA PHE A 118 -31.82 4.68 -30.75
C PHE A 118 -32.98 5.68 -30.81
N ARG A 119 -32.74 6.99 -30.80
CA ARG A 119 -33.81 8.00 -30.81
C ARG A 119 -34.22 8.47 -32.22
N HIS A 120 -33.57 7.98 -33.27
CA HIS A 120 -33.74 8.50 -34.64
C HIS A 120 -34.41 7.55 -35.65
N GLN A 121 -35.05 6.46 -35.22
CA GLN A 121 -35.83 5.59 -36.11
C GLN A 121 -37.26 5.39 -35.57
N ASN A 122 -38.13 6.36 -35.84
CA ASN A 122 -39.55 6.07 -36.09
C ASN A 122 -40.19 7.23 -36.87
N PRO A 123 -40.26 7.16 -38.22
CA PRO A 123 -41.20 7.96 -38.98
C PRO A 123 -42.52 7.20 -39.18
N ASP A 124 -43.63 7.91 -38.96
CA ASP A 124 -44.99 7.56 -39.40
C ASP A 124 -45.09 7.40 -40.93
#